data_AF-A0A7V7T342-F1
#
_entry.id   AF-A0A7V7T342-F1
#
_cell.length_a   1.000
_cell.length_b   1.000
_cell.length_c   1.000
_cell.angle_alpha   90.00
_cell.angle_beta   90.00
_cell.angle_gamma   90.00
#
_symmetry.space_group_name_H-M   'P 1'
#
loop_
_entity.id
_entity.type
_entity.pdbx_description
1 polymer ?
#
loop_
_entity_poly.entity_id
_entity_poly.type
_entity_poly.pdbx_seq_one_letter_code
_entity_poly.pdbx_strand_id
1 'polypeptide(L)' 'MSKIKEIEQAVKNFTEEELRLFRRWFASYDGKAWDTQLESDVQLGKLDDLANSAIDAHQKGQSKEF' A
#
# COMPACT_ATOMS: atom_id res chain seq x y z
N MET A 1 3.62 -13.68 26.43
CA MET A 1 2.90 -13.84 25.15
C MET A 1 3.76 -13.26 24.04
N SER A 2 3.46 -13.46 22.76
CA SER A 2 4.16 -12.73 21.70
C SER A 2 3.67 -11.28 21.67
N LYS A 3 4.54 -10.32 21.36
CA LYS A 3 4.19 -8.90 21.24
C LYS A 3 3.00 -8.67 20.29
N ILE A 4 2.89 -9.47 19.24
CA ILE A 4 1.78 -9.41 18.28
C ILE A 4 0.44 -9.76 18.95
N LYS A 5 0.37 -10.83 19.74
CA LYS A 5 -0.87 -11.21 20.44
C LYS A 5 -1.33 -10.16 21.44
N GLU A 6 -0.39 -9.46 22.09
CA GLU A 6 -0.71 -8.36 23.02
C GLU A 6 -1.32 -7.16 22.27
N ILE A 7 -0.75 -6.79 21.12
CA ILE A 7 -1.30 -5.72 20.26
C ILE A 7 -2.67 -6.10 19.70
N GLU A 8 -2.85 -7.34 19.22
CA GLU A 8 -4.15 -7.83 18.76
C GLU A 8 -5.23 -7.70 19.83
N GLN A 9 -4.91 -8.08 21.08
CA GLN A 9 -5.86 -7.98 22.18
C GLN A 9 -6.17 -6.52 22.55
N ALA A 10 -5.17 -5.63 22.50
CA ALA A 10 -5.37 -4.21 22.72
C ALA A 10 -6.29 -3.59 21.66
N VAL A 11 -6.06 -3.89 20.38
CA VAL A 11 -6.89 -3.38 19.26
C VAL A 11 -8.33 -3.88 19.35
N LYS A 12 -8.55 -5.13 19.78
CA LYS A 12 -9.91 -5.66 20.00
C LYS A 12 -10.70 -4.92 21.08
N ASN A 13 -10.00 -4.29 22.02
CA ASN A 13 -10.61 -3.57 23.14
C ASN A 13 -10.80 -2.07 22.85
N PHE A 14 -10.45 -1.59 21.66
CA PHE A 14 -10.67 -0.20 21.27
C PHE A 14 -12.15 0.15 21.18
N THR A 15 -12.47 1.37 21.57
CA THR A 15 -13.70 2.03 21.14
C THR A 15 -13.70 2.26 19.63
N GLU A 16 -14.87 2.53 19.04
CA GLU A 16 -14.96 2.81 17.60
C GLU A 16 -14.09 3.99 17.17
N GLU A 17 -13.98 5.02 18.02
CA GLU A 17 -13.16 6.20 17.73
C GLU A 17 -11.67 5.90 17.78
N GLU A 18 -11.20 5.16 18.79
CA GLU A 18 -9.81 4.71 18.89
C GLU A 18 -9.44 3.81 17.71
N LEU A 19 -10.34 2.91 17.30
CA LEU A 19 -10.14 2.07 16.14
C LEU A 19 -10.07 2.87 14.83
N ARG A 20 -10.87 3.93 14.69
CA ARG A 20 -10.82 4.85 13.55
C ARG A 20 -9.50 5.61 13.50
N LEU A 21 -9.03 6.11 14.64
CA LEU A 21 -7.74 6.79 14.75
C LEU A 21 -6.57 5.84 14.44
N PHE A 22 -6.61 4.63 15.01
CA PHE A 22 -5.62 3.59 14.76
C PHE A 22 -5.52 3.22 13.28
N ARG A 23 -6.65 2.95 12.61
CA ARG A 23 -6.68 2.63 11.18
C ARG A 23 -6.07 3.74 10.32
N ARG A 24 -6.39 5.00 10.62
CA ARG A 24 -5.86 6.16 9.89
C ARG A 24 -4.35 6.28 10.03
N TRP A 25 -3.85 6.15 11.26
CA TRP A 25 -2.42 6.20 11.52
C TRP A 25 -1.69 5.00 10.90
N PHE A 26 -2.22 3.79 11.08
CA PHE A 26 -1.59 2.57 10.59
C PHE A 26 -1.51 2.53 9.07
N ALA A 27 -2.56 3.00 8.36
CA ALA A 27 -2.51 3.13 6.90
C ALA A 27 -1.38 4.05 6.42
N SER A 28 -1.12 5.15 7.13
CA SER A 28 0.02 6.03 6.81
C SER A 28 1.37 5.40 7.16
N TYR A 29 1.44 4.67 8.27
CA TYR A 29 2.66 3.97 8.67
C TYR A 29 3.02 2.85 7.69
N ASP A 30 2.06 1.98 7.36
CA ASP A 30 2.23 0.88 6.42
C ASP A 30 2.45 1.38 4.99
N GLY A 31 1.76 2.47 4.61
CA GLY A 31 1.97 3.17 3.34
C GLY A 31 3.42 3.58 3.13
N LYS A 32 4.14 4.04 4.15
CA LYS A 32 5.58 4.38 4.01
C LYS A 32 6.46 3.17 3.71
N ALA A 33 6.14 2.01 4.28
CA ALA A 33 6.84 0.77 3.97
C ALA A 33 6.56 0.34 2.53
N TRP A 34 5.31 0.48 2.09
CA TRP A 34 4.92 0.26 0.71
C TRP A 34 5.64 1.21 -0.27
N ASP A 35 5.70 2.50 0.03
CA ASP A 35 6.39 3.50 -0.80
C ASP A 35 7.87 3.11 -0.98
N THR A 36 8.54 2.71 0.10
CA THR A 36 9.95 2.28 0.06
C THR A 36 10.13 1.02 -0.82
N GLN A 37 9.24 0.05 -0.69
CA GLN A 37 9.28 -1.17 -1.49
C GLN A 37 9.02 -0.86 -2.98
N LEU A 38 8.03 -0.01 -3.25
CA LEU A 38 7.68 0.43 -4.60
C LEU A 38 8.85 1.13 -5.28
N GLU A 39 9.49 2.08 -4.60
CA GLU A 39 10.69 2.77 -5.11
C GLU A 39 11.80 1.78 -5.43
N SER A 40 12.07 0.81 -4.54
CA SER A 40 13.05 -0.23 -4.79
C SER A 40 12.68 -1.10 -6.00
N ASP A 41 11.42 -1.46 -6.15
CA ASP A 41 10.96 -2.32 -7.25
C ASP A 41 11.02 -1.60 -8.60
N VAL A 42 10.77 -0.28 -8.62
CA VAL A 42 10.99 0.60 -9.78
C VAL A 42 12.47 0.62 -10.14
N GLN A 43 13.38 0.83 -9.17
CA GLN A 43 14.83 0.86 -9.45
C GLN A 43 15.36 -0.48 -9.96
N LEU A 44 14.75 -1.59 -9.54
CA LEU A 44 15.09 -2.93 -10.00
C LEU A 44 14.44 -3.32 -11.34
N GLY A 45 13.65 -2.43 -11.95
CA GLY A 45 12.96 -2.70 -13.22
C GLY A 45 11.83 -3.73 -13.13
N LYS A 46 11.36 -4.07 -11.92
CA LYS A 46 10.35 -5.13 -11.73
C LYS A 46 8.98 -4.75 -12.31
N LEU A 47 8.74 -3.46 -12.51
CA LEU A 47 7.48 -2.92 -13.03
C LEU A 47 7.57 -2.57 -14.52
N ASP A 48 8.70 -2.81 -15.17
CA ASP A 48 8.94 -2.39 -16.56
C ASP A 48 7.97 -3.07 -17.54
N ASP A 49 7.69 -4.36 -17.35
CA ASP A 49 6.74 -5.10 -18.21
C ASP A 49 5.32 -4.53 -18.11
N LEU A 50 4.91 -4.12 -16.90
CA LEU A 50 3.62 -3.48 -16.67
C LEU A 50 3.58 -2.10 -17.31
N ALA A 51 4.65 -1.31 -17.16
CA ALA A 51 4.78 0.01 -17.78
C ALA A 51 4.73 -0.08 -19.31
N ASN A 52 5.49 -1.00 -19.91
CA ASN A 52 5.51 -1.22 -21.35
C ASN A 52 4.14 -1.64 -21.89
N SER A 53 3.45 -2.54 -21.17
CA SER A 53 2.10 -2.96 -21.54
C SER A 53 1.08 -1.81 -21.48
N ALA A 54 1.17 -0.95 -20.47
CA ALA A 54 0.31 0.22 -20.34
C ALA A 54 0.56 1.24 -21.47
N ILE A 55 1.81 1.45 -21.85
CA ILE A 55 2.20 2.32 -22.97
C ILE A 55 1.65 1.79 -24.30
N ASP A 56 1.84 0.49 -24.58
CA ASP A 56 1.33 -0.15 -25.81
C ASP A 56 -0.21 -0.08 -25.90
N ALA A 57 -0.91 -0.34 -24.79
CA ALA A 57 -2.37 -0.21 -24.73
C ALA A 57 -2.82 1.24 -25.01
N HIS A 58 -2.11 2.23 -24.47
CA HIS A 58 -2.40 3.64 -24.72
C HIS A 58 -2.21 4.01 -26.20
N GLN A 59 -1.10 3.58 -26.81
CA GLN A 59 -0.83 3.78 -28.23
C GLN A 59 -1.90 3.15 -29.13
N LYS A 60 -2.52 2.06 -28.68
CA LYS A 60 -3.65 1.39 -29.33
C LYS A 60 -5.01 2.08 -29.08
N GLY A 61 -5.04 3.19 -28.36
CA GLY A 61 -6.27 3.93 -28.03
C GLY A 61 -7.16 3.25 -27.00
N GLN A 62 -6.62 2.30 -26.22
CA GLN A 62 -7.35 1.53 -25.22
C GLN A 62 -7.42 2.24 -23.86
N SER A 63 -6.74 3.37 -23.72
CA SER A 63 -6.84 4.28 -22.58
C SER A 63 -6.91 5.72 -23.07
N LYS A 64 -7.36 6.63 -22.20
CA LYS A 64 -7.48 8.07 -22.47
C LYS A 64 -6.79 8.84 -21.35
N GLU A 65 -6.27 10.03 -21.67
CA GLU A 65 -5.91 10.99 -20.63
C GLU A 65 -7.17 11.42 -19.85
N PHE A 66 -6.97 11.69 -18.56
CA PHE A 66 -8.03 12.12 -17.65
C PHE A 66 -8.39 13.59 -17.84
#